data_AF-A0A2N1JQW5-F1
#
_entry.id   AF-A0A2N1JQW5-F1
#
_cell.length_a   1.000
_cell.length_b   1.000
_cell.length_c   1.000
_cell.angle_alpha   90.00
_cell.angle_beta   90.00
_cell.angle_gamma   90.00
#
_symmetry.space_group_name_H-M   'P 1'
#
loop_
_entity.id
_entity.type
_entity.pdbx_description
1 polymer ?
#
loop_
_entity_poly.entity_id
_entity_poly.type
_entity_poly.pdbx_seq_one_letter_code
_entity_poly.pdbx_strand_id
1 'polypeptide(L)'
;MEYMDIKKIVDWLGADGARAGMRHSKRLTLNELFKIASGLGIKYKSKIKRNELIDLLILQFDKRIEKNIEELGAMNAADLAEYLDRTGCSKEEIIELLESNGFIYKKSESRASLIRHAADQISGVGLFKRIARNTHEQ
;
A
#
# COMPACT_ATOMS: atom_id res chain seq x y z
N MET A 1 -21.43 17.45 -13.61
CA MET A 1 -20.76 16.26 -14.20
C MET A 1 -20.40 15.39 -13.02
N GLU A 2 -21.00 14.21 -12.92
CA GLU A 2 -20.73 13.27 -11.83
C GLU A 2 -19.24 12.89 -11.92
N TYR A 3 -18.45 13.25 -10.92
CA TYR A 3 -17.04 12.91 -10.91
C TYR A 3 -16.92 11.39 -10.84
N MET A 4 -16.08 10.85 -11.73
CA MET A 4 -15.73 9.44 -11.72
C MET A 4 -15.26 9.04 -10.33
N ASP A 5 -16.00 8.13 -9.69
CA ASP A 5 -15.71 7.66 -8.34
C ASP A 5 -14.53 6.68 -8.39
N ILE A 6 -13.32 7.20 -8.15
CA ILE A 6 -12.08 6.42 -8.17
C ILE A 6 -12.15 5.24 -7.20
N LYS A 7 -12.83 5.42 -6.05
CA LYS A 7 -12.97 4.36 -5.06
C LYS A 7 -13.69 3.15 -5.66
N LYS A 8 -14.85 3.37 -6.30
CA LYS A 8 -15.59 2.29 -6.97
C LYS A 8 -14.76 1.57 -8.05
N ILE A 9 -13.93 2.31 -8.77
CA ILE A 9 -13.06 1.71 -9.80
C ILE A 9 -12.01 0.80 -9.16
N VAL A 10 -11.37 1.25 -8.07
CA VAL A 10 -10.40 0.44 -7.32
C VAL A 10 -11.08 -0.79 -6.69
N ASP A 11 -12.29 -0.62 -6.16
CA ASP A 11 -13.06 -1.72 -5.57
C ASP A 11 -13.43 -2.79 -6.62
N TRP A 12 -13.82 -2.38 -7.83
CA TRP A 12 -14.24 -3.32 -8.89
C TRP A 12 -13.09 -3.96 -9.65
N LEU A 13 -12.03 -3.21 -9.96
CA LEU A 13 -10.95 -3.65 -10.86
C LEU A 13 -9.67 -4.04 -10.12
N GLY A 14 -9.59 -3.76 -8.81
CA GLY A 14 -8.33 -3.77 -8.07
C GLY A 14 -7.41 -2.62 -8.49
N ALA A 15 -6.32 -2.43 -7.73
CA ALA A 15 -5.35 -1.36 -7.97
C ALA A 15 -4.75 -1.40 -9.39
N ASP A 16 -4.34 -2.58 -9.85
CA ASP A 16 -3.69 -2.74 -11.15
C ASP A 16 -4.65 -2.47 -12.32
N GLY A 17 -5.87 -3.02 -12.24
CA GLY A 17 -6.90 -2.80 -13.26
C GLY A 17 -7.34 -1.34 -13.31
N ALA A 18 -7.57 -0.73 -12.15
CA ALA A 18 -7.91 0.69 -12.05
C ALA A 18 -6.80 1.58 -12.61
N ARG A 19 -5.53 1.32 -12.23
CA ARG A 19 -4.36 2.05 -12.72
C ARG A 19 -4.22 1.93 -14.24
N ALA A 20 -4.35 0.72 -14.79
CA ALA A 20 -4.28 0.49 -16.22
C ALA A 20 -5.39 1.25 -16.97
N GLY A 21 -6.63 1.18 -16.47
CA GLY A 21 -7.77 1.90 -17.04
C GLY A 21 -7.59 3.42 -17.01
N MET A 22 -7.16 3.97 -15.88
CA MET A 22 -6.90 5.41 -15.74
C MET A 22 -5.76 5.88 -16.66
N ARG A 23 -4.68 5.10 -16.79
CA ARG A 23 -3.55 5.43 -17.67
C ARG A 23 -3.96 5.49 -19.14
N HIS A 24 -4.78 4.56 -19.62
CA HIS A 24 -5.24 4.52 -21.02
C HIS A 24 -6.44 5.43 -21.32
N SER A 25 -7.15 5.90 -20.29
CA SER A 25 -8.33 6.75 -20.47
C SER A 25 -7.98 8.08 -21.14
N LYS A 26 -8.56 8.31 -22.32
CA LYS A 26 -8.48 9.59 -23.04
C LYS A 26 -9.31 10.70 -22.39
N ARG A 27 -10.30 10.32 -21.56
CA ARG A 27 -11.18 11.27 -20.85
C ARG A 27 -10.53 11.79 -19.56
N LEU A 28 -9.64 11.02 -18.97
CA LEU A 28 -8.97 11.35 -17.71
C LEU A 28 -7.70 12.17 -17.96
N THR A 29 -7.90 13.45 -18.28
CA THR A 29 -6.79 14.39 -18.50
C THR A 29 -6.09 14.74 -17.17
N LEU A 30 -4.89 15.33 -17.24
CA LEU A 30 -4.17 15.79 -16.05
C LEU A 30 -4.98 16.82 -15.24
N ASN A 31 -5.70 17.72 -15.92
CA ASN A 31 -6.57 18.70 -15.27
C ASN A 31 -7.73 18.04 -14.52
N GLU A 32 -8.34 17.00 -15.09
CA GLU A 32 -9.40 16.26 -14.41
C GLU A 32 -8.87 15.51 -13.18
N LEU A 33 -7.67 14.91 -13.29
CA LEU A 33 -7.00 14.28 -12.16
C LEU A 33 -6.70 15.27 -11.02
N PHE A 34 -6.28 16.50 -11.34
CA PHE A 34 -6.06 17.53 -10.32
C PHE A 34 -7.35 17.94 -9.61
N LYS A 35 -8.47 18.05 -10.34
CA LYS A 35 -9.77 18.34 -9.74
C LYS A 35 -10.20 17.24 -8.78
N ILE A 36 -10.04 15.98 -9.20
CA ILE A 36 -10.32 14.80 -8.35
C ILE A 36 -9.43 14.82 -7.09
N ALA A 37 -8.12 14.97 -7.26
CA ALA A 37 -7.17 14.98 -6.15
C ALA A 37 -7.45 16.12 -5.15
N SER A 38 -7.79 17.31 -5.67
CA SER A 38 -8.18 18.46 -4.84
C SER A 38 -9.48 18.21 -4.08
N GLY A 39 -10.47 17.59 -4.72
CA GLY A 39 -11.72 17.19 -4.07
C GLY A 39 -11.54 16.15 -2.96
N LEU A 40 -10.48 15.34 -3.04
CA LEU A 40 -10.11 14.34 -2.04
C LEU A 40 -9.10 14.86 -1.00
N GLY A 41 -8.63 16.11 -1.11
CA GLY A 41 -7.64 16.68 -0.20
C GLY A 41 -6.24 16.05 -0.31
N ILE A 42 -5.93 15.36 -1.42
CA ILE A 42 -4.65 14.69 -1.61
C ILE A 42 -3.57 15.74 -1.92
N LYS A 43 -2.49 15.73 -1.13
CA LYS A 43 -1.34 16.62 -1.34
C LYS A 43 -0.38 16.00 -2.35
N TYR A 44 0.12 16.82 -3.27
CA TYR A 44 1.08 16.41 -4.29
C TYR A 44 2.12 17.51 -4.56
N LYS A 45 3.25 17.12 -5.17
CA LYS A 45 4.32 18.06 -5.56
C LYS A 45 3.86 18.95 -6.72
N SER A 46 4.35 20.18 -6.79
CA SER A 46 3.93 21.20 -7.78
C SER A 46 4.16 20.81 -9.25
N LYS A 47 5.06 19.85 -9.54
CA LYS A 47 5.38 19.36 -10.89
C LYS A 47 5.09 17.86 -11.06
N ILE A 48 4.09 17.34 -10.37
CA ILE A 48 3.73 15.92 -10.45
C ILE A 48 3.30 15.52 -11.87
N LYS A 49 3.76 14.36 -12.34
CA LYS A 49 3.37 13.81 -13.65
C LYS A 49 2.01 13.12 -13.56
N ARG A 50 1.31 12.99 -14.69
CA ARG A 50 0.01 12.31 -14.78
C ARG A 50 0.00 10.92 -14.15
N ASN A 51 1.00 10.09 -14.47
CA ASN A 51 1.08 8.73 -13.94
C ASN A 51 1.34 8.70 -12.44
N GLU A 52 2.18 9.61 -11.94
CA GLU A 52 2.45 9.74 -10.50
C GLU A 52 1.19 10.16 -9.74
N LEU A 53 0.39 11.06 -10.30
CA LEU A 53 -0.89 11.48 -9.70
C LEU A 53 -1.93 10.35 -9.73
N ILE A 54 -1.98 9.55 -10.79
CA ILE A 54 -2.81 8.33 -10.83
C ILE A 54 -2.37 7.38 -9.72
N ASP A 55 -1.06 7.14 -9.57
CA ASP A 55 -0.56 6.22 -8.56
C ASP A 55 -0.92 6.69 -7.14
N LEU A 56 -0.84 7.99 -6.86
CA LEU A 56 -1.33 8.57 -5.59
C LEU A 56 -2.84 8.37 -5.37
N LEU A 57 -3.65 8.60 -6.40
CA LEU A 57 -5.10 8.41 -6.31
C LEU A 57 -5.46 6.95 -6.03
N ILE A 58 -4.79 6.01 -6.68
CA ILE A 58 -4.99 4.58 -6.44
C ILE A 58 -4.59 4.22 -5.00
N LEU A 59 -3.41 4.67 -4.56
CA LEU A 59 -2.90 4.38 -3.21
C LEU A 59 -3.82 4.87 -2.09
N GLN A 60 -4.51 5.99 -2.32
CA GLN A 60 -5.50 6.51 -1.36
C GLN A 60 -6.65 5.54 -1.09
N PHE A 61 -7.03 4.72 -2.08
CA PHE A 61 -8.17 3.80 -1.98
C PHE A 61 -7.76 2.33 -1.89
N ASP A 62 -6.54 1.99 -2.27
CA ASP A 62 -5.98 0.64 -2.16
C ASP A 62 -5.31 0.43 -0.80
N LYS A 63 -6.12 0.55 0.26
CA LYS A 63 -5.72 0.29 1.65
C LYS A 63 -6.41 -0.97 2.15
N ARG A 64 -5.84 -2.13 1.84
CA ARG A 64 -6.37 -3.46 2.18
C ARG A 64 -5.70 -4.07 3.41
N ILE A 65 -4.57 -3.53 3.85
CA ILE A 65 -3.88 -3.93 5.07
C ILE A 65 -4.53 -3.18 6.24
N GLU A 66 -5.43 -3.84 6.96
CA GLU A 66 -6.17 -3.24 8.08
C GLU A 66 -5.38 -3.23 9.39
N LYS A 67 -4.56 -4.26 9.62
CA LYS A 67 -3.73 -4.41 10.82
C LYS A 67 -2.60 -3.37 10.87
N ASN A 68 -2.39 -2.77 12.04
CA ASN A 68 -1.23 -1.92 12.30
C ASN A 68 0.06 -2.73 12.49
N ILE A 69 1.20 -2.03 12.60
CA ILE A 69 2.50 -2.69 12.66
C ILE A 69 2.68 -3.53 13.94
N GLU A 70 2.10 -3.13 15.06
CA GLU A 70 2.13 -3.89 16.32
C GLU A 70 1.36 -5.21 16.20
N GLU A 71 0.15 -5.16 15.62
CA GLU A 71 -0.68 -6.33 15.36
C GLU A 71 -0.03 -7.30 14.37
N LEU A 72 0.61 -6.76 13.33
CA LEU A 72 1.38 -7.55 12.37
C LEU A 72 2.60 -8.19 13.05
N GLY A 73 3.34 -7.43 13.87
CA GLY A 73 4.50 -7.93 14.60
C GLY A 73 4.20 -9.01 15.65
N ALA A 74 2.93 -9.12 16.08
CA ALA A 74 2.47 -10.20 16.96
C ALA A 74 2.33 -11.54 16.21
N MET A 75 2.23 -11.53 14.88
CA MET A 75 2.10 -12.73 14.05
C MET A 75 3.49 -13.35 13.79
N ASN A 76 3.53 -14.65 13.54
CA ASN A 76 4.73 -15.29 12.98
C ASN A 76 4.83 -15.00 11.47
N ALA A 77 5.99 -15.24 10.87
CA ALA A 77 6.23 -14.94 9.46
C ALA A 77 5.26 -15.68 8.52
N ALA A 78 4.92 -16.94 8.80
CA ALA A 78 4.02 -17.71 7.94
C ALA A 78 2.60 -17.11 7.94
N ASP A 79 2.05 -16.85 9.13
CA ASP A 79 0.71 -16.28 9.29
C ASP A 79 0.64 -14.86 8.69
N LEU A 80 1.71 -14.07 8.84
CA LEU A 80 1.79 -12.71 8.31
C LEU A 80 1.81 -12.74 6.77
N ALA A 81 2.59 -13.64 6.18
CA ALA A 81 2.66 -13.82 4.73
C ALA A 81 1.29 -14.27 4.16
N GLU A 82 0.64 -15.24 4.81
CA GLU A 82 -0.70 -15.68 4.42
C GLU A 82 -1.73 -14.55 4.52
N TYR A 83 -1.69 -13.79 5.62
CA TYR A 83 -2.57 -12.63 5.79
C TYR A 83 -2.38 -11.61 4.66
N LEU A 84 -1.15 -11.17 4.38
CA LEU A 84 -0.87 -10.19 3.33
C LEU A 84 -1.27 -10.70 1.94
N ASP A 85 -1.11 -12.00 1.68
CA ASP A 85 -1.54 -12.55 0.41
C ASP A 85 -3.07 -12.50 0.28
N ARG A 86 -3.78 -12.91 1.35
CA ARG A 86 -5.25 -12.97 1.42
C ARG A 86 -5.93 -11.61 1.35
N THR A 87 -5.32 -10.55 1.88
CA THR A 87 -5.89 -9.18 1.75
C THR A 87 -6.00 -8.74 0.30
N GLY A 88 -5.20 -9.33 -0.60
CA GLY A 88 -5.11 -8.87 -1.98
C GLY A 88 -4.48 -7.48 -2.10
N CYS A 89 -3.73 -7.03 -1.08
CA CYS A 89 -3.00 -5.75 -1.09
C CYS A 89 -2.08 -5.64 -2.30
N SER A 90 -1.93 -4.44 -2.86
CA SER A 90 -1.01 -4.23 -3.99
C SER A 90 0.46 -4.29 -3.56
N LYS A 91 1.33 -4.40 -4.56
CA LYS A 91 2.77 -4.26 -4.37
C LYS A 91 3.12 -2.90 -3.74
N GLU A 92 2.46 -1.84 -4.17
CA GLU A 92 2.72 -0.49 -3.68
C GLU A 92 2.31 -0.32 -2.21
N GLU A 93 1.20 -0.93 -1.80
CA GLU A 93 0.76 -0.90 -0.41
C GLU A 93 1.76 -1.62 0.53
N ILE A 94 2.30 -2.76 0.10
CA ILE A 94 3.34 -3.48 0.86
C ILE A 94 4.61 -2.64 0.98
N ILE A 95 5.00 -1.95 -0.10
CA ILE A 95 6.16 -1.05 -0.09
C ILE A 95 5.94 0.10 0.89
N GLU A 96 4.76 0.71 0.88
CA GLU A 96 4.43 1.81 1.80
C GLU A 96 4.43 1.35 3.26
N LEU A 97 3.92 0.14 3.54
CA LEU A 97 4.00 -0.48 4.86
C LEU A 97 5.46 -0.60 5.31
N LEU A 98 6.35 -1.06 4.43
CA LEU A 98 7.78 -1.23 4.74
C LEU A 98 8.46 0.12 4.96
N GLU A 99 8.28 1.08 4.05
CA GLU A 99 8.87 2.42 4.13
C GLU A 99 8.42 3.18 5.38
N SER A 100 7.13 3.17 5.68
CA SER A 100 6.55 3.89 6.82
C SER A 100 7.06 3.38 8.17
N ASN A 101 7.55 2.14 8.20
CA ASN A 101 8.08 1.48 9.40
C ASN A 101 9.60 1.27 9.37
N GLY A 102 10.30 1.86 8.39
CA GLY A 102 11.76 1.83 8.32
C GLY A 102 12.38 0.49 7.89
N PHE A 103 11.60 -0.38 7.27
CA PHE A 103 12.11 -1.65 6.74
C PHE A 103 12.76 -1.46 5.37
N ILE A 104 13.94 -2.05 5.20
CA ILE A 104 14.67 -2.03 3.93
C ILE A 104 14.05 -3.08 3.01
N TYR A 105 13.88 -2.76 1.72
CA TYR A 105 13.35 -3.66 0.71
C TYR A 105 13.98 -3.40 -0.66
N LYS A 106 13.85 -4.37 -1.58
CA LYS A 106 14.30 -4.22 -2.98
C LYS A 106 13.11 -3.89 -3.88
N LYS A 107 13.17 -2.74 -4.57
CA LYS A 107 12.09 -2.26 -5.45
C LYS A 107 11.75 -3.21 -6.61
N SER A 108 12.70 -4.00 -7.07
CA SER A 108 12.55 -4.93 -8.21
C SER A 108 11.79 -6.21 -7.87
N GLU A 109 11.45 -6.45 -6.60
CA GLU A 109 10.83 -7.71 -6.19
C GLU A 109 9.39 -7.88 -6.68
N SER A 110 8.98 -9.13 -6.90
CA SER A 110 7.57 -9.45 -7.18
C SER A 110 6.71 -9.25 -5.93
N ARG A 111 5.38 -9.13 -6.09
CA ARG A 111 4.45 -9.03 -4.96
C ARG A 111 4.66 -10.18 -3.96
N ALA A 112 4.72 -11.42 -4.45
CA ALA A 112 4.94 -12.60 -3.61
C ALA A 112 6.28 -12.56 -2.86
N SER A 113 7.34 -12.06 -3.49
CA SER A 113 8.64 -11.87 -2.83
C SER A 113 8.56 -10.80 -1.74
N LEU A 114 7.94 -9.66 -2.03
CA LEU A 114 7.75 -8.58 -1.06
C LEU A 114 6.91 -9.00 0.14
N ILE A 115 5.88 -9.82 -0.07
CA ILE A 115 5.07 -10.39 1.03
C ILE A 115 5.96 -11.21 1.97
N ARG A 116 6.76 -12.14 1.43
CA ARG A 116 7.64 -12.98 2.24
C ARG A 116 8.68 -12.14 2.98
N HIS A 117 9.31 -11.22 2.26
CA HIS A 117 10.30 -10.31 2.84
C HIS A 117 9.69 -9.46 3.97
N ALA A 118 8.51 -8.88 3.75
CA ALA A 118 7.80 -8.12 4.79
C ALA A 118 7.49 -8.97 6.01
N ALA A 119 7.01 -10.20 5.80
CA ALA A 119 6.70 -11.12 6.88
C ALA A 119 7.91 -11.48 7.74
N ASP A 120 9.06 -11.75 7.11
CA ASP A 120 10.31 -12.04 7.81
C ASP A 120 10.79 -10.84 8.63
N GLN A 121 10.81 -9.66 8.03
CA GLN A 121 11.28 -8.43 8.69
C GLN A 121 10.38 -8.04 9.87
N ILE A 122 9.06 -8.00 9.65
CA ILE A 122 8.09 -7.54 10.66
C ILE A 122 8.03 -8.54 11.83
N SER A 123 7.93 -9.85 11.54
CA SER A 123 7.86 -10.84 12.62
C SER A 123 9.19 -10.94 13.38
N GLY A 124 10.33 -10.76 12.70
CA GLY A 124 11.66 -10.71 13.31
C GLY A 124 11.76 -9.58 14.34
N VAL A 125 11.40 -8.36 13.95
CA VAL A 125 11.36 -7.21 14.88
C VAL A 125 10.37 -7.45 16.03
N GLY A 126 9.20 -8.02 15.74
CA GLY A 126 8.22 -8.38 16.76
C GLY A 126 8.76 -9.37 17.79
N LEU A 127 9.51 -10.38 17.35
CA LEU A 127 10.16 -11.36 18.22
C LEU A 127 11.19 -10.70 19.13
N PHE A 128 12.08 -9.86 18.59
CA PHE A 128 13.07 -9.14 19.39
C PHE A 128 12.41 -8.27 20.47
N LYS A 129 11.32 -7.55 20.12
CA LYS A 129 10.56 -6.74 21.09
C LYS A 129 9.98 -7.59 22.23
N ARG A 130 9.46 -8.79 21.94
CA ARG A 130 8.91 -9.71 22.96
C ARG A 130 9.99 -10.24 23.88
N ILE A 131 11.14 -10.65 23.32
CA ILE A 131 12.28 -11.14 24.13
C ILE A 131 12.77 -10.04 25.06
N ALA A 132 12.98 -8.82 24.55
CA ALA A 132 13.45 -7.70 25.35
C ALA A 132 12.50 -7.35 26.51
N ARG A 133 11.18 -7.39 26.28
CA ARG A 133 10.19 -7.18 27.35
C ARG A 133 10.28 -8.26 28.43
N ASN A 134 10.33 -9.53 28.03
CA ASN A 134 10.42 -10.64 28.98
C ASN A 134 11.71 -10.63 29.81
N THR A 135 12.81 -10.07 29.28
CA THR A 135 14.07 -9.93 30.02
C THR A 135 14.05 -8.78 31.04
N HIS A 136 13.22 -7.75 30.85
CA HIS A 136 13.11 -6.62 31.78
C HIS A 136 12.09 -6.82 32.91
N GLU A 137 11.22 -7.83 32.81
CA GLU A 137 10.23 -8.18 33.83
C GLU A 137 10.68 -9.32 34.76
N GLN A 138 11.95 -9.75 34.66
CA GLN A 138 12.63 -10.69 35.57
C GLN A 138 13.68 -9.96 36.41
#